data_AF-A0A8T5I3A4-F1
#
_entry.id   AF-A0A8T5I3A4-F1
#
_cell.length_a   1.000
_cell.length_b   1.000
_cell.length_c   1.000
_cell.angle_alpha   90.00
_cell.angle_beta   90.00
_cell.angle_gamma   90.00
#
_symmetry.space_group_name_H-M   'P 1'
#
loop_
_entity.id
_entity.type
_entity.pdbx_description
1 polymer ?
#
loop_
_entity_poly.entity_id
_entity_poly.type
_entity_poly.pdbx_seq_one_letter_code
_entity_poly.pdbx_strand_id
1 'polypeptide(L)'
;KFKIKTITGRDDFAMIGEIIKRRYYRLLEENSTLPDLILIDGGKGQLSAALKSLESLGLKLPCISLAKENEEVYLPKIKNPIIIPKHKESLKILQYARDETHRFGVAYNRTIRKNQIK
;
A
#
# COMPACT_ATOMS: atom_id res chain seq x y z
N LYS A 1 -2.00 12.48 -1.28
CA LYS A 1 -0.55 12.25 -1.03
C LYS A 1 -0.29 12.37 0.47
N PHE A 2 0.55 11.53 1.05
CA PHE A 2 0.86 11.57 2.49
C PHE A 2 2.35 11.85 2.68
N LYS A 3 2.69 12.90 3.42
CA LYS A 3 4.03 13.09 3.96
C LYS A 3 4.10 12.31 5.28
N ILE A 4 5.13 11.48 5.44
CA ILE A 4 5.43 10.79 6.70
C ILE A 4 5.73 11.83 7.77
N LYS A 5 5.08 11.71 8.92
CA LYS A 5 5.16 12.69 10.01
C LYS A 5 5.93 12.18 11.21
N THR A 6 5.82 10.89 11.51
CA THR A 6 6.25 10.33 12.80
C THR A 6 7.44 9.39 12.71
N ILE A 7 7.69 8.82 11.52
CA ILE A 7 8.77 7.87 11.32
C ILE A 7 10.02 8.58 10.81
N THR A 8 11.14 8.35 11.50
CA THR A 8 12.48 8.79 11.08
C THR A 8 13.25 7.63 10.45
N GLY A 9 14.06 7.91 9.43
CA GLY A 9 14.81 6.87 8.71
C GLY A 9 14.00 6.15 7.62
N ARG A 10 14.54 5.02 7.13
CA ARG A 10 13.95 4.20 6.05
C ARG A 10 13.31 2.92 6.61
N ASP A 11 12.25 3.08 7.39
CA ASP A 11 11.40 1.96 7.79
C ASP A 11 10.10 1.95 6.97
N ASP A 12 10.12 1.21 5.86
CA ASP A 12 8.99 1.13 4.92
C ASP A 12 7.74 0.52 5.56
N PHE A 13 7.90 -0.37 6.54
CA PHE A 13 6.76 -1.00 7.22
C PHE A 13 6.07 0.00 8.14
N ALA A 14 6.84 0.72 8.96
CA ALA A 14 6.31 1.76 9.83
C ALA A 14 5.68 2.91 9.01
N MET A 15 6.31 3.29 7.89
CA MET A 15 5.79 4.31 6.99
C MET A 15 4.43 3.90 6.37
N ILE A 16 4.30 2.67 5.87
CA ILE A 16 3.02 2.16 5.35
C ILE A 16 1.96 2.12 6.46
N GLY A 17 2.32 1.65 7.65
CA GLY A 17 1.41 1.64 8.79
C GLY A 17 0.88 3.03 9.14
N GLU A 18 1.75 4.04 9.18
CA GLU A 18 1.36 5.44 9.42
C GLU A 18 0.36 5.93 8.35
N ILE A 19 0.64 5.68 7.08
CA ILE A 19 -0.21 6.13 5.97
C ILE A 19 -1.59 5.48 6.04
N ILE A 20 -1.64 4.15 6.22
CA ILE A 20 -2.89 3.38 6.29
C ILE A 20 -3.72 3.87 7.47
N LYS A 21 -3.12 3.96 8.66
CA LYS A 21 -3.83 4.46 9.85
C LYS A 21 -4.42 5.84 9.62
N ARG A 22 -3.63 6.79 9.10
CA ARG A 22 -4.09 8.17 8.87
C ARG A 22 -5.15 8.28 7.78
N ARG A 23 -5.03 7.51 6.70
CA ARG A 23 -6.01 7.52 5.60
C ARG A 23 -7.36 7.03 6.09
N TYR A 24 -7.40 5.86 6.72
CA TYR A 24 -8.67 5.23 7.08
C TYR A 24 -9.29 5.83 8.33
N TYR A 25 -8.50 6.33 9.28
CA TYR A 25 -9.03 7.14 10.37
C TYR A 25 -9.82 8.34 9.83
N ARG A 26 -9.25 9.07 8.85
CA ARG A 26 -9.92 10.21 8.24
C ARG A 26 -11.23 9.82 7.52
N LEU A 27 -11.24 8.71 6.78
CA LEU A 27 -12.45 8.24 6.10
C LEU A 27 -13.57 7.89 7.09
N LEU A 28 -13.22 7.33 8.26
CA LEU A 28 -14.19 7.05 9.32
C LEU A 28 -14.74 8.34 9.92
N GLU A 29 -13.88 9.30 10.27
CA GLU A 29 -14.30 10.60 10.82
C GLU A 29 -15.20 11.37 9.83
N GLU A 30 -14.91 11.28 8.54
CA GLU A 30 -15.66 11.96 7.47
C GLU A 30 -16.89 11.15 6.99
N ASN A 31 -17.20 9.99 7.59
CA ASN A 31 -18.24 9.06 7.14
C ASN A 31 -18.22 8.79 5.62
N SER A 32 -17.00 8.69 5.07
CA SER A 32 -16.77 8.51 3.64
C SER A 32 -16.75 7.05 3.24
N THR A 33 -17.00 6.78 1.96
CA THR A 33 -16.97 5.42 1.40
C THR A 33 -15.60 4.77 1.58
N LEU A 34 -15.60 3.54 2.12
CA LEU A 34 -14.42 2.70 2.21
C LEU A 34 -14.20 1.93 0.90
N PRO A 35 -12.95 1.61 0.53
CA PRO A 35 -12.68 0.83 -0.67
C PRO A 35 -13.05 -0.64 -0.46
N ASP A 36 -13.45 -1.31 -1.54
CA ASP A 36 -13.72 -2.75 -1.54
C ASP A 36 -12.43 -3.59 -1.47
N LEU A 37 -11.30 -3.03 -1.92
CA LEU A 37 -10.00 -3.68 -1.91
C LEU A 37 -8.87 -2.67 -1.73
N ILE A 38 -7.91 -3.04 -0.89
CA ILE A 38 -6.65 -2.32 -0.71
C ILE A 38 -5.53 -3.14 -1.35
N LEU A 39 -4.80 -2.54 -2.28
CA LEU A 39 -3.59 -3.11 -2.87
C LEU A 39 -2.36 -2.37 -2.33
N ILE A 40 -1.45 -3.12 -1.71
CA ILE A 40 -0.15 -2.62 -1.24
C ILE A 40 0.92 -2.98 -2.28
N ASP A 41 1.71 -1.98 -2.69
CA ASP A 41 2.89 -2.18 -3.55
C ASP A 41 4.04 -2.76 -2.71
N GLY A 42 4.15 -4.09 -2.77
CA GLY A 42 5.29 -4.87 -2.29
C GLY A 42 4.91 -6.11 -1.46
N GLY A 43 5.77 -6.48 -0.52
CA GLY A 43 5.82 -7.84 0.04
C GLY A 43 4.98 -8.08 1.31
N LYS A 44 5.05 -9.32 1.82
CA LYS A 44 4.34 -9.79 3.01
C LYS A 44 4.52 -8.91 4.27
N GLY A 45 5.72 -8.36 4.48
CA GLY A 45 5.99 -7.48 5.62
C GLY A 45 5.16 -6.20 5.58
N GLN A 46 5.04 -5.58 4.41
CA GLN A 46 4.25 -4.38 4.18
C GLN A 46 2.75 -4.66 4.29
N LEU A 47 2.29 -5.79 3.74
CA LEU A 47 0.91 -6.25 3.94
C LEU A 47 0.58 -6.42 5.44
N SER A 48 1.47 -7.04 6.20
CA SER A 48 1.30 -7.21 7.65
C SER A 48 1.19 -5.88 8.39
N ALA A 49 2.04 -4.90 8.05
CA ALA A 49 1.98 -3.55 8.64
C ALA A 49 0.66 -2.82 8.31
N ALA A 50 0.18 -2.94 7.07
CA ALA A 50 -1.10 -2.39 6.66
C ALA A 50 -2.27 -3.04 7.43
N LEU A 51 -2.28 -4.37 7.54
CA LEU A 51 -3.32 -5.12 8.27
C LEU A 51 -3.39 -4.74 9.74
N LYS A 52 -2.24 -4.66 10.43
CA LYS A 52 -2.19 -4.21 11.84
C LYS A 52 -2.78 -2.80 12.02
N SER A 53 -2.55 -1.93 11.05
CA SER A 53 -3.07 -0.56 11.10
C SER A 53 -4.58 -0.50 10.90
N LEU A 54 -5.11 -1.28 9.95
CA LEU A 54 -6.56 -1.43 9.76
C LEU A 54 -7.23 -2.03 11.00
N GLU A 55 -6.63 -3.07 11.58
CA GLU A 55 -7.11 -3.73 12.79
C GLU A 55 -7.15 -2.76 13.98
N SER A 56 -6.14 -1.88 14.12
CA SER A 56 -6.12 -0.85 15.17
C SER A 56 -7.27 0.17 15.06
N LEU A 57 -7.90 0.26 13.89
CA LEU A 57 -9.07 1.11 13.61
C LEU A 57 -10.38 0.31 13.65
N GLY A 58 -10.34 -0.98 14.00
CA GLY A 58 -11.51 -1.87 13.97
C GLY A 58 -11.98 -2.24 12.56
N LEU A 59 -11.18 -1.98 11.52
CA LEU A 59 -11.54 -2.22 10.12
C LEU A 59 -11.14 -3.63 9.65
N LYS A 60 -12.09 -4.30 9.01
CA LYS A 60 -11.90 -5.62 8.37
C LYS A 60 -12.07 -5.51 6.86
N LEU A 61 -11.23 -4.70 6.22
CA LEU A 61 -11.25 -4.48 4.77
C LEU A 61 -10.38 -5.51 4.04
N PRO A 62 -10.78 -5.99 2.85
CA PRO A 62 -9.92 -6.78 1.99
C PRO A 62 -8.64 -6.02 1.66
N CYS A 63 -7.49 -6.65 1.93
CA CYS A 63 -6.18 -6.06 1.71
C CYS A 63 -5.22 -7.13 1.21
N ILE A 64 -4.56 -6.85 0.08
CA ILE A 64 -3.58 -7.73 -0.56
C ILE A 64 -2.32 -6.95 -0.89
N SER A 65 -1.23 -7.64 -1.21
CA SER A 65 -0.03 -6.99 -1.76
C SER A 65 0.49 -7.69 -2.99
N LEU A 66 1.14 -6.93 -3.87
CA LEU A 66 1.79 -7.43 -5.09
C LEU A 66 3.28 -7.16 -5.02
N ALA A 67 4.10 -8.22 -4.93
CA ALA A 67 5.55 -8.08 -4.93
C ALA A 67 6.11 -8.00 -6.36
N LYS A 68 6.96 -7.00 -6.61
CA LYS A 68 7.40 -6.62 -7.96
C LYS A 68 8.28 -7.65 -8.67
N GLU A 69 9.14 -8.37 -7.94
CA GLU A 69 10.15 -9.24 -8.54
C GLU A 69 9.53 -10.43 -9.30
N ASN A 70 8.57 -11.11 -8.67
CA ASN A 70 7.96 -12.33 -9.19
C ASN A 70 6.45 -12.19 -9.43
N GLU A 71 5.89 -10.99 -9.30
CA GLU A 71 4.45 -10.73 -9.45
C GLU A 71 3.60 -11.60 -8.51
N GLU A 72 4.13 -11.81 -7.31
CA GLU A 72 3.53 -12.63 -6.26
C GLU A 72 2.43 -11.87 -5.54
N VAL A 73 1.24 -12.46 -5.49
CA VAL A 73 0.10 -11.88 -4.76
C VAL A 73 0.04 -12.47 -3.37
N TYR A 74 0.25 -11.64 -2.36
CA TYR A 74 0.16 -12.04 -0.95
C TYR A 74 -1.24 -11.73 -0.40
N LEU A 75 -1.83 -12.74 0.25
CA LEU A 75 -3.13 -12.63 0.91
C LEU A 75 -2.97 -12.70 2.44
N PRO A 76 -3.86 -12.07 3.20
CA PRO A 76 -3.89 -12.17 4.65
C PRO A 76 -4.04 -13.64 5.08
N LYS A 77 -3.31 -14.03 6.13
CA LYS A 77 -3.39 -15.37 6.75
C LYS A 77 -2.99 -16.55 5.85
N ILE A 78 -2.55 -16.31 4.62
CA ILE A 78 -2.02 -17.35 3.72
C ILE A 78 -0.50 -17.29 3.75
N LYS A 79 0.15 -18.44 3.95
CA LYS A 79 1.62 -18.49 4.09
C LYS A 79 2.34 -18.21 2.77
N ASN A 80 1.89 -18.86 1.70
CA ASN A 80 2.49 -18.84 0.38
C ASN A 80 1.75 -17.82 -0.52
N PRO A 81 2.46 -17.11 -1.40
CA PRO A 81 1.82 -16.21 -2.36
C PRO A 81 1.03 -17.01 -3.40
N ILE A 82 0.04 -16.34 -3.99
CA ILE A 82 -0.65 -16.80 -5.18
C ILE A 82 0.14 -16.34 -6.40
N ILE A 83 0.50 -17.29 -7.25
CA ILE A 83 1.12 -17.01 -8.55
C ILE A 83 0.03 -16.98 -9.60
N ILE A 84 -0.24 -15.81 -10.15
CA ILE A 84 -1.21 -15.65 -11.24
C ILE A 84 -0.45 -15.78 -12.57
N PRO A 85 -0.90 -16.61 -13.53
CA PRO A 85 -0.26 -16.71 -14.83
C PRO A 85 -0.21 -15.35 -15.55
N LYS A 86 0.93 -15.01 -16.16
CA LYS A 86 1.17 -13.69 -16.77
C LYS A 86 0.17 -13.27 -17.86
N HIS A 87 -0.47 -14.23 -18.52
CA HIS A 87 -1.45 -13.97 -19.57
C HIS A 87 -2.84 -13.60 -19.01
N LYS A 88 -3.10 -13.79 -17.71
CA LYS A 88 -4.40 -13.52 -17.10
C LYS A 88 -4.59 -12.03 -16.88
N GLU A 89 -5.79 -11.56 -17.24
CA GLU A 89 -6.17 -10.15 -17.09
C GLU A 89 -6.19 -9.69 -15.63
N SER A 90 -6.51 -10.61 -14.71
CA SER A 90 -6.48 -10.34 -13.27
C SER A 90 -5.10 -9.88 -12.79
N LEU A 91 -4.00 -10.44 -13.32
CA LEU A 91 -2.67 -9.98 -12.95
C LEU A 91 -2.39 -8.60 -13.54
N LYS A 92 -2.75 -8.38 -14.82
CA LYS A 92 -2.51 -7.11 -15.50
C LYS A 92 -3.19 -5.96 -14.76
N ILE A 93 -4.42 -6.14 -14.28
CA ILE A 93 -5.13 -5.12 -13.49
C ILE A 93 -4.34 -4.75 -12.22
N LEU A 94 -3.82 -5.74 -11.49
CA LEU A 94 -3.01 -5.48 -10.29
C LEU A 94 -1.70 -4.76 -10.64
N GLN A 95 -1.06 -5.15 -11.75
CA GLN A 95 0.14 -4.49 -12.25
C GLN A 95 -0.13 -3.03 -12.64
N TYR A 96 -1.21 -2.74 -13.37
CA TYR A 96 -1.58 -1.37 -13.72
C TYR A 96 -1.80 -0.50 -12.48
N ALA A 97 -2.53 -1.01 -11.48
CA ALA A 97 -2.76 -0.29 -10.23
C ALA A 97 -1.44 -0.02 -9.46
N ARG A 98 -0.54 -1.00 -9.43
CA ARG A 98 0.80 -0.85 -8.84
C ARG A 98 1.64 0.18 -9.60
N ASP A 99 1.73 0.04 -10.92
CA ASP A 99 2.58 0.88 -11.76
C ASP A 99 2.13 2.34 -11.71
N GLU A 100 0.81 2.58 -11.63
CA GLU A 100 0.25 3.91 -11.42
C GLU A 100 0.61 4.48 -10.04
N THR A 101 0.58 3.65 -9.00
CA THR A 101 1.04 4.03 -7.64
C THR A 101 2.52 4.39 -7.65
N HIS A 102 3.35 3.59 -8.31
CA HIS A 102 4.78 3.84 -8.46
C HIS A 102 5.05 5.15 -9.23
N ARG A 103 4.33 5.38 -10.34
CA ARG A 103 4.43 6.59 -11.16
C ARG A 103 4.15 7.84 -10.32
N PHE A 104 3.08 7.83 -9.52
CA PHE A 104 2.76 8.94 -8.62
C PHE A 104 3.79 9.13 -7.50
N GLY A 105 4.29 8.04 -6.92
CA GLY A 105 5.29 8.07 -5.85
C GLY A 105 6.63 8.66 -6.32
N VAL A 106 7.13 8.21 -7.47
CA VAL A 106 8.38 8.73 -8.07
C VAL A 106 8.23 10.21 -8.43
N ALA A 107 7.12 10.60 -9.05
CA ALA A 107 6.87 12.00 -9.39
C ALA A 107 6.88 12.90 -8.14
N TYR A 108 6.24 12.46 -7.06
CA TYR A 108 6.22 13.21 -5.80
C TYR A 108 7.59 13.34 -5.15
N ASN A 109 8.35 12.25 -5.07
CA ASN A 109 9.70 12.28 -4.48
C ASN A 109 10.64 13.20 -5.27
N ARG A 110 10.52 13.24 -6.60
CA ARG A 110 11.27 14.19 -7.44
C ARG A 110 10.90 15.64 -7.11
N THR A 111 9.61 15.97 -6.97
CA THR A 111 9.15 17.31 -6.59
C THR A 111 9.68 17.74 -5.22
N ILE A 112 9.61 16.87 -4.21
CA ILE A 112 10.09 17.18 -2.85
C ILE A 112 11.59 17.45 -2.85
N ARG A 113 12.40 16.63 -3.52
CA ARG A 113 13.86 16.84 -3.61
C ARG A 113 14.19 18.17 -4.30
N LYS A 114 13.48 18.52 -5.37
CA LYS A 114 13.68 19.81 -6.06
C LYS A 114 13.37 21.01 -5.15
N ASN A 115 12.37 20.89 -4.28
CA ASN A 115 11.98 21.96 -3.36
C ASN A 115 12.86 22.06 -2.10
N GLN A 116 13.62 21.02 -1.75
CA GLN A 116 14.60 21.06 -0.64
C GLN A 116 15.97 21.64 -1.07
N ILE A 117 16.20 21.78 -2.38
CA ILE A 117 17.44 22.33 -2.96
C ILE A 117 17.29 23.85 -3.24
N LYS A 118 16.17 24.46 -2.85
CA LYS A 118 15.97 25.92 -2.82
C LYS A 118 15.96 26.41 -1.38
#